data_AF-A0A208Y5T0-F1
#
_entry.id   AF-A0A208Y5T0-F1
#
_cell.length_a   1.000
_cell.length_b   1.000
_cell.length_c   1.000
_cell.angle_alpha   90.00
_cell.angle_beta   90.00
_cell.angle_gamma   90.00
#
_symmetry.space_group_name_H-M   'P 1'
#
loop_
_entity.id
_entity.type
_entity.pdbx_description
1 polymer ?
#
loop_
_entity_poly.entity_id
_entity_poly.type
_entity_poly.pdbx_seq_one_letter_code
_entity_poly.pdbx_strand_id
1 'polypeptide(L)' 'MTTTVREKFSSQAAPEVLAALRQIAETQGRQFQAVLDDALRDYIDRQQKERPRRHVMAAFASSVDEFDSLYRELAK' A
#
# COMPACT_ATOMS: atom_id res chain seq x y z
N MET A 1 -12.57 19.64 -1.00
CA MET A 1 -11.43 18.97 -1.67
C MET A 1 -10.26 18.99 -0.72
N THR A 2 -9.91 17.84 -0.11
CA THR A 2 -8.79 17.73 0.83
C THR A 2 -7.48 17.65 0.04
N THR A 3 -6.80 18.79 -0.09
CA THR A 3 -5.47 18.85 -0.72
C THR A 3 -4.51 18.00 0.12
N THR A 4 -4.06 16.87 -0.43
CA THR A 4 -3.11 15.99 0.24
C THR A 4 -1.82 16.78 0.48
N VAL A 5 -1.43 16.96 1.75
CA VAL A 5 -0.18 17.63 2.10
C VAL A 5 0.97 16.77 1.58
N ARG A 6 1.83 17.35 0.71
CA ARG A 6 3.00 16.69 0.16
C ARG A 6 4.26 17.26 0.80
N GLU A 7 5.12 16.40 1.29
CA GLU A 7 6.43 16.78 1.82
C GLU A 7 7.48 16.73 0.70
N LYS A 8 8.42 17.69 0.72
CA LYS A 8 9.52 17.71 -0.26
C LYS A 8 10.51 16.61 0.12
N PHE A 9 10.60 15.59 -0.73
CA PHE A 9 11.54 14.49 -0.60
C PHE A 9 12.66 14.64 -1.62
N SER A 10 13.90 14.84 -1.16
CA SER A 10 15.10 14.85 -2.00
C SER A 10 15.83 13.52 -1.86
N SER A 11 15.96 12.80 -2.97
CA SER A 11 16.66 11.51 -3.02
C SER A 11 17.41 11.36 -4.33
N GLN A 12 18.30 10.37 -4.38
CA GLN A 12 19.06 9.99 -5.56
C GLN A 12 18.55 8.64 -6.09
N ALA A 13 18.45 8.51 -7.40
CA ALA A 13 18.13 7.28 -8.09
C ALA A 13 19.01 7.15 -9.34
N ALA A 14 19.26 5.93 -9.77
CA ALA A 14 20.04 5.68 -10.97
C ALA A 14 19.36 6.30 -12.21
N PRO A 15 20.12 6.91 -13.15
CA PRO A 15 19.55 7.58 -14.32
C PRO A 15 18.61 6.70 -15.15
N GLU A 16 18.96 5.42 -15.31
CA GLU A 16 18.18 4.42 -16.03
C GLU A 16 16.82 4.13 -15.37
N VAL A 17 16.77 4.13 -14.04
CA VAL A 17 15.52 3.93 -13.28
C VAL A 17 14.61 5.14 -13.47
N LEU A 18 15.16 6.36 -13.41
CA LEU A 18 14.40 7.58 -13.63
C LEU A 18 13.87 7.66 -15.07
N ALA A 19 14.67 7.24 -16.05
CA ALA A 19 14.26 7.20 -17.46
C ALA A 19 13.11 6.22 -17.69
N ALA A 20 13.23 4.99 -17.16
CA ALA A 20 12.17 3.99 -17.25
C ALA A 20 10.87 4.47 -16.60
N LEU A 21 10.95 5.07 -15.40
CA LEU A 21 9.77 5.57 -14.70
C LEU A 21 9.09 6.75 -15.45
N ARG A 22 9.87 7.59 -16.15
CA ARG A 22 9.33 8.65 -17.02
C ARG A 22 8.61 8.08 -18.23
N GLN A 23 9.20 7.09 -18.90
CA GLN A 23 8.55 6.42 -20.04
C GLN A 23 7.23 5.75 -19.64
N ILE A 24 7.18 5.12 -18.46
CA ILE A 24 5.95 4.55 -17.91
C ILE A 24 4.89 5.65 -17.71
N ALA A 25 5.28 6.78 -17.12
CA ALA A 25 4.37 7.91 -16.91
C ALA A 25 3.84 8.49 -18.22
N GLU A 26 4.70 8.66 -19.22
CA GLU A 26 4.33 9.12 -20.57
C GLU A 26 3.37 8.14 -21.25
N THR A 27 3.69 6.84 -21.23
CA THR A 27 2.86 5.78 -21.82
C THR A 27 1.47 5.73 -21.18
N GLN A 28 1.37 5.98 -19.87
CA GLN A 28 0.11 6.00 -19.15
C GLN A 28 -0.63 7.34 -19.23
N GLY A 29 -0.03 8.38 -19.83
CA GLY A 29 -0.58 9.74 -19.83
C GLY A 29 -0.68 10.35 -18.43
N ARG A 30 0.18 9.92 -17.50
CA ARG A 30 0.15 10.29 -16.08
C ARG A 30 1.32 11.20 -15.72
N GLN A 31 1.15 12.00 -14.68
CA GLN A 31 2.25 12.78 -14.13
C GLN A 31 3.27 11.84 -13.46
N PHE A 32 4.57 12.09 -13.69
CA PHE A 32 5.67 11.35 -13.07
C PHE A 32 5.52 11.23 -11.54
N GLN A 33 5.12 12.33 -10.88
CA GLN A 33 4.91 12.33 -9.42
C GLN A 33 3.82 11.36 -8.98
N ALA A 34 2.76 11.19 -9.76
CA ALA A 34 1.67 10.27 -9.42
C ALA A 34 2.12 8.80 -9.56
N VAL A 35 2.87 8.49 -10.62
CA VAL A 35 3.45 7.16 -10.82
C VAL A 35 4.47 6.84 -9.73
N LEU A 36 5.28 7.82 -9.31
CA LEU A 36 6.21 7.66 -8.20
C LEU A 36 5.50 7.42 -6.86
N ASP A 37 4.46 8.21 -6.55
CA ASP A 37 3.67 8.02 -5.31
C ASP A 37 3.03 6.63 -5.27
N ASP A 38 2.42 6.20 -6.37
CA ASP A 38 1.84 4.86 -6.49
C ASP A 38 2.89 3.75 -6.29
N ALA A 39 4.05 3.88 -6.93
CA ALA A 39 5.12 2.88 -6.81
C ALA A 39 5.64 2.77 -5.37
N LEU A 40 5.79 3.91 -4.67
CA LEU A 40 6.19 3.93 -3.27
C LEU A 40 5.12 3.31 -2.36
N ARG A 41 3.84 3.63 -2.59
CA ARG A 41 2.72 3.03 -1.84
C ARG A 41 2.63 1.53 -2.06
N ASP A 42 2.72 1.08 -3.30
CA ASP A 42 2.67 -0.36 -3.64
C ASP A 42 3.85 -1.11 -3.01
N TYR A 43 5.05 -0.53 -3.03
CA TYR A 43 6.20 -1.12 -2.35
C TYR A 43 5.97 -1.24 -0.83
N ILE A 44 5.50 -0.17 -0.19
CA ILE A 44 5.17 -0.19 1.24
C ILE A 44 4.09 -1.23 1.54
N ASP A 45 3.04 -1.30 0.73
CA ASP A 45 1.95 -2.25 0.88
C ASP A 45 2.43 -3.69 0.73
N ARG A 46 3.30 -4.00 -0.23
CA ARG A 46 3.89 -5.34 -0.38
C ARG A 46 4.69 -5.72 0.86
N GLN A 47 5.55 -4.82 1.33
CA GLN A 47 6.35 -5.03 2.54
C GLN A 47 5.50 -5.17 3.82
N GLN A 48 4.35 -4.49 3.87
CA GLN A 48 3.40 -4.59 4.98
C GLN A 48 2.41 -5.74 4.88
N LYS A 49 2.12 -6.27 3.68
CA LYS A 49 1.22 -7.41 3.47
C LYS A 49 1.96 -8.74 3.65
N GLU A 50 3.25 -8.80 3.33
CA GLU A 50 4.12 -9.94 3.64
C GLU A 50 4.35 -10.13 5.15
N ARG A 51 4.04 -9.11 5.96
CA ARG A 51 4.01 -9.21 7.43
C ARG A 51 2.55 -9.16 7.88
N PRO A 52 1.97 -10.19 8.51
CA PRO A 52 0.65 -10.09 9.10
C PRO A 52 0.61 -8.86 10.02
N ARG A 53 -0.18 -7.83 9.65
CA ARG A 53 -0.27 -6.59 10.42
C ARG A 53 -0.70 -6.95 11.83
N ARG A 54 0.21 -6.86 12.82
CA ARG A 54 0.00 -7.37 14.19
C ARG A 54 -1.31 -6.89 14.81
N HIS A 55 -1.70 -5.64 14.56
CA HIS A 55 -2.96 -5.08 15.06
C HIS A 55 -4.20 -5.66 14.37
N VAL A 56 -4.12 -5.98 13.07
CA VAL A 56 -5.20 -6.65 12.34
C VAL A 56 -5.34 -8.09 12.82
N MET A 57 -4.23 -8.81 13.00
CA MET A 57 -4.26 -10.17 13.53
C MET A 57 -4.73 -10.22 14.98
N ALA A 58 -4.38 -9.22 15.80
CA ALA A 58 -4.89 -9.10 17.17
C ALA A 58 -6.39 -8.78 17.21
N ALA A 59 -6.86 -7.84 16.38
CA ALA A 59 -8.29 -7.52 16.27
C ALA A 59 -9.08 -8.70 15.71
N PHE A 60 -8.53 -9.42 14.73
CA PHE A 60 -9.11 -10.64 14.18
C PHE A 60 -9.19 -11.75 15.23
N ALA A 61 -8.12 -12.02 15.98
CA ALA A 61 -8.14 -13.00 17.07
C ALA A 61 -9.18 -12.64 18.15
N SER A 62 -9.24 -11.38 18.56
CA SER A 62 -10.25 -10.89 19.50
C SER A 62 -11.67 -11.06 18.97
N SER A 63 -11.89 -10.85 17.66
CA SER A 63 -13.19 -11.04 17.01
C SER A 63 -13.56 -12.52 16.91
N VAL A 64 -12.61 -13.41 16.63
CA VAL A 64 -12.85 -14.86 16.63
C VAL A 64 -13.25 -15.35 18.02
N ASP A 65 -12.57 -14.88 19.08
CA ASP A 65 -12.93 -15.23 20.46
C ASP A 65 -14.32 -14.69 20.85
N GLU A 66 -14.64 -13.45 20.44
CA GLU A 66 -15.92 -12.81 20.76
C GLU A 66 -17.11 -13.46 20.03
N PHE A 67 -16.91 -13.92 18.80
CA PHE A 67 -17.97 -14.43 17.92
C PHE A 67 -17.86 -15.93 17.61
N ASP A 68 -17.13 -16.72 18.43
CA ASP A 68 -16.93 -18.17 18.21
C ASP A 68 -18.26 -18.92 18.01
N SER A 69 -19.30 -18.57 18.79
CA SER A 69 -20.63 -19.17 18.67
C SER A 69 -21.29 -18.89 17.32
N LEU A 70 -21.21 -17.65 16.83
CA LEU A 70 -21.74 -17.24 15.53
C LEU A 70 -20.98 -17.93 14.39
N TYR A 71 -19.64 -17.98 14.48
CA TYR A 71 -18.83 -18.68 13.48
C TYR A 71 -19.12 -20.19 13.44
N ARG A 72 -19.38 -20.83 14.59
CA ARG A 72 -19.82 -22.23 14.66
C ARG A 72 -21.20 -22.47 14.04
N GLU A 73 -22.10 -21.51 14.12
CA GLU A 73 -23.43 -21.62 13.51
C GLU A 73 -23.37 -21.43 11.99
N LEU A 74 -22.54 -20.49 11.51
CA LEU A 74 -22.34 -20.23 10.08
C LEU A 74 -21.50 -21.29 9.36
N ALA A 75 -20.74 -22.10 10.09
CA ALA A 75 -19.91 -23.18 9.55
C ALA A 75 -20.66 -24.52 9.39
N LYS A 76 -21.97 -24.54 9.64
CA LYS A 76 -22.87 -25.69 9.41
C LYS A 76 -23.64 -25.53 8.12
#